data_AF-A0A366S616-F1
#
_entry.id   AF-A0A366S616-F1
#
_cell.length_a   1.000
_cell.length_b   1.000
_cell.length_c   1.000
_cell.angle_alpha   90.00
_cell.angle_beta   90.00
_cell.angle_gamma   90.00
#
_symmetry.space_group_name_H-M   'P 1'
#
loop_
_entity.id
_entity.type
_entity.pdbx_description
1 polymer ?
#
loop_
_entity_poly.entity_id
_entity_poly.type
_entity_poly.pdbx_seq_one_letter_code
_entity_poly.pdbx_strand_id
1 'polypeptide(L)'
;MGDYNGPLPRSRPPRRENDPLLRSAARVRDRRQNNIVVQLYDLEAQGGRFGLAGERFSINQNVLFTSLPRTRNAVRRGTLQLGSFFIPQDMVAHPPHIIHQALHFLFRHLQDYSRTRVIDMFGAAELEIEDDPSRDFAVHRWAGMMHALCVVLDNDRGLGCSDMLLAEILDFFETLIHDVHNLGGWDEAAILFEAFAGIFRPTRTDLRHQVRRIWNRFDPEVQDQVLGDMRRALPVEGVDGKAHRMYRALGY
;
A
#
# COMPACT_ATOMS: atom_id res chain seq x y z
N MET A 1 11.38 -0.12 85.82
CA MET A 1 10.02 0.06 85.26
C MET A 1 9.87 1.53 84.93
N GLY A 2 9.83 2.03 83.69
CA GLY A 2 9.95 1.50 82.35
C GLY A 2 9.74 2.71 81.43
N ASP A 3 10.81 3.25 80.85
CA ASP A 3 10.75 4.45 80.00
C ASP A 3 10.20 4.09 78.62
N TYR A 4 9.05 4.68 78.28
CA TYR A 4 8.38 4.57 76.99
C TYR A 4 9.06 5.48 75.95
N ASN A 5 9.85 4.89 75.05
CA ASN A 5 10.26 5.53 73.80
C ASN A 5 9.37 5.04 72.65
N GLY A 6 8.32 5.79 72.33
CA GLY A 6 7.54 5.61 71.10
C GLY A 6 8.15 6.38 69.93
N PRO A 7 8.30 5.80 68.72
CA PRO A 7 8.86 6.51 67.58
C PRO A 7 7.84 7.47 66.92
N LEU A 8 8.31 8.65 66.53
CA LEU A 8 7.55 9.70 65.83
C LEU A 8 6.99 9.22 64.46
N PRO A 9 5.86 9.77 63.98
CA PRO A 9 5.26 9.35 62.72
C PRO A 9 6.08 9.81 61.51
N ARG A 10 6.37 8.88 60.59
CA ARG A 10 7.01 9.18 59.30
C ARG A 10 6.10 10.03 58.42
N SER A 11 6.63 11.14 57.91
CA SER A 11 6.02 11.99 56.90
C SER A 11 5.70 11.19 55.63
N ARG A 12 4.43 11.17 55.21
CA ARG A 12 4.04 10.62 53.90
C ARG A 12 4.60 11.49 52.78
N PRO A 13 5.15 10.92 51.68
CA PRO A 13 5.48 11.71 50.52
C PRO A 13 4.20 12.27 49.88
N PRO A 14 4.26 13.43 49.20
CA PRO A 14 3.10 14.03 48.58
C PRO A 14 2.52 13.08 47.54
N ARG A 15 1.20 12.85 47.61
CA ARG A 15 0.44 12.17 46.57
C ARG A 15 0.69 12.90 45.25
N ARG A 16 1.34 12.24 44.29
CA ARG A 16 1.31 12.69 42.89
C ARG A 16 -0.15 12.75 42.45
N GLU A 17 -0.67 13.96 42.31
CA GLU A 17 -1.93 14.19 41.59
C GLU A 17 -1.76 13.65 40.18
N ASN A 18 -2.44 12.53 39.92
CA ASN A 18 -2.59 11.96 38.58
C ASN A 18 -3.60 12.84 37.83
N ASP A 19 -3.15 14.00 37.36
CA ASP A 19 -4.00 14.91 36.60
C ASP A 19 -4.34 14.29 35.22
N PRO A 20 -5.62 13.94 34.96
CA PRO A 20 -6.03 13.29 33.71
C PRO A 20 -5.78 14.18 32.48
N LEU A 21 -5.79 15.51 32.66
CA LEU A 21 -5.60 16.49 31.59
C LEU A 21 -4.16 16.50 31.08
N LEU A 22 -3.17 16.32 31.95
CA LEU A 22 -1.77 16.18 31.55
C LEU A 22 -1.51 14.88 30.78
N ARG A 23 -2.19 13.78 31.13
CA ARG A 23 -2.11 12.52 30.35
C ARG A 23 -2.76 12.65 28.98
N SER A 24 -3.86 13.39 28.87
CA SER A 24 -4.53 13.65 27.59
C SER A 24 -3.65 14.52 26.69
N ALA A 25 -3.09 15.61 27.22
CA ALA A 25 -2.17 16.48 26.49
C ALA A 25 -0.86 15.76 26.10
N ALA A 26 -0.33 14.90 26.97
CA ALA A 26 0.84 14.06 26.67
C ALA A 26 0.53 13.05 25.56
N ARG A 27 -0.61 12.34 25.61
CA ARG A 27 -1.05 11.43 24.53
C ARG A 27 -1.29 12.15 23.21
N VAL A 28 -1.79 13.38 23.24
CA VAL A 28 -2.00 14.22 22.04
C VAL A 28 -0.67 14.72 21.47
N ARG A 29 0.32 15.06 22.32
CA ARG A 29 1.69 15.40 21.88
C ARG A 29 2.44 14.19 21.32
N ASP A 30 2.35 13.03 21.96
CA ASP A 30 2.96 11.77 21.50
C ASP A 30 2.39 11.35 20.13
N ARG A 31 1.07 11.49 19.94
CA ARG A 31 0.41 11.23 18.66
C ARG A 31 0.85 12.17 17.55
N ARG A 32 1.17 13.44 17.85
CA ARG A 32 1.68 14.40 16.86
C ARG A 32 3.16 14.16 16.51
N GLN A 33 3.94 13.57 17.41
CA GLN A 33 5.35 13.23 17.15
C GLN A 33 5.53 11.93 16.35
N ASN A 34 4.55 11.02 16.40
CA ASN A 34 4.59 9.75 15.66
C ASN A 34 3.88 9.77 14.31
N ASN A 35 3.61 10.95 13.74
CA ASN A 35 3.02 11.07 12.41
C ASN A 35 4.07 11.49 11.38
N ILE A 36 4.04 10.84 10.23
CA ILE A 36 4.82 11.20 9.06
C ILE A 36 3.93 12.02 8.13
N VAL A 37 4.46 13.15 7.69
CA VAL A 37 3.85 13.98 6.65
C VAL A 37 4.25 13.40 5.29
N VAL A 38 3.25 13.11 4.47
CA VAL A 38 3.45 12.81 3.05
C VAL A 38 2.92 13.98 2.25
N GLN A 39 3.78 14.54 1.40
CA GLN A 39 3.42 15.64 0.53
C GLN A 39 3.43 15.12 -0.89
N LEU A 40 2.27 15.16 -1.55
CA LEU A 40 2.21 14.97 -2.99
C LEU A 40 2.61 16.27 -3.67
N TYR A 41 3.35 16.15 -4.76
CA TYR A 41 3.67 17.29 -5.61
C TYR A 41 2.79 17.18 -6.85
N ASP A 42 2.21 18.30 -7.28
CA ASP A 42 1.50 18.34 -8.55
C ASP A 42 2.47 17.99 -9.67
N LEU A 43 2.20 16.96 -10.47
CA LEU A 43 3.04 16.68 -11.64
C LEU A 43 2.55 17.60 -12.76
N GLU A 44 3.29 18.68 -13.03
CA GLU A 44 2.94 19.57 -14.15
C GLU A 44 2.87 18.75 -15.44
N ALA A 45 1.78 18.92 -16.19
CA ALA A 45 1.45 18.13 -17.38
C ALA A 45 2.50 18.26 -18.50
N GLN A 46 3.47 19.18 -18.39
CA GLN A 46 4.59 19.34 -19.31
C GLN A 46 5.87 19.69 -18.55
N GLY A 47 6.89 18.83 -18.62
CA GLY A 47 8.26 19.21 -18.24
C GLY A 47 8.91 18.48 -17.07
N GLY A 48 8.28 17.44 -16.49
CA GLY A 48 8.97 16.53 -15.56
C GLY A 48 9.49 17.19 -14.28
N ARG A 49 8.92 18.33 -13.88
CA ARG A 49 9.17 18.95 -12.58
C ARG A 49 8.01 18.63 -11.65
N PHE A 50 8.35 18.18 -10.44
CA PHE A 50 7.42 18.18 -9.32
C PHE A 50 7.01 19.64 -9.05
N GLY A 51 5.75 19.96 -9.31
CA GLY A 51 5.11 21.26 -9.21
C GLY A 51 4.85 21.71 -7.77
N LEU A 52 3.87 22.61 -7.60
CA LEU A 52 3.51 23.21 -6.32
C LEU A 52 3.13 22.14 -5.27
N ALA A 53 3.34 22.51 -4.01
CA ALA A 53 2.97 21.73 -2.85
C ALA A 53 1.49 21.27 -2.91
N GLY A 54 1.26 20.03 -3.33
CA GLY A 54 -0.05 19.40 -3.38
C GLY A 54 -0.55 18.98 -1.99
N GLU A 55 -1.59 18.15 -1.98
CA GLU A 55 -2.25 17.69 -0.76
C GLU A 55 -1.27 17.02 0.23
N ARG A 56 -1.50 17.27 1.53
CA ARG A 56 -0.67 16.75 2.62
C ARG A 56 -1.43 15.73 3.43
N PHE A 57 -0.86 14.54 3.52
CA PHE A 57 -1.36 13.46 4.36
C PHE A 57 -0.54 13.39 5.65
N SER A 58 -1.20 13.18 6.78
CA SER A 58 -0.58 12.94 8.08
C SER A 58 -0.89 11.52 8.50
N ILE A 59 0.07 10.62 8.36
CA ILE A 59 -0.10 9.17 8.55
C ILE A 59 0.67 8.74 9.80
N ASN A 60 0.09 7.85 10.60
CA ASN A 60 0.82 7.29 11.74
C ASN A 60 2.06 6.52 11.24
N GLN A 61 3.22 6.76 11.84
CA GLN A 61 4.49 6.18 11.42
C GLN A 61 4.46 4.64 11.40
N ASN A 62 3.86 4.01 12.42
CA ASN A 62 3.76 2.55 12.46
C ASN A 62 2.88 2.02 11.34
N VAL A 63 1.79 2.72 11.02
CA VAL A 63 0.94 2.39 9.87
C VAL A 63 1.75 2.50 8.58
N LEU A 64 2.39 3.63 8.34
CA LEU A 64 3.18 3.86 7.12
C LEU A 64 4.26 2.79 6.93
N PHE A 65 5.03 2.48 7.99
CA PHE A 65 6.16 1.56 7.91
C PHE A 65 5.79 0.08 7.93
N THR A 66 4.56 -0.24 8.34
CA THR A 66 4.00 -1.59 8.27
C THR A 66 3.35 -1.82 6.92
N SER A 67 2.61 -0.83 6.40
CA SER A 67 1.93 -0.91 5.11
C SER A 67 2.88 -0.77 3.92
N LEU A 68 3.83 0.17 4.00
CA LEU A 68 4.75 0.53 2.92
C LEU A 68 6.20 0.35 3.38
N PRO A 69 6.71 -0.90 3.45
CA PRO A 69 7.94 -1.22 4.17
C PRO A 69 9.19 -0.49 3.65
N ARG A 70 9.21 -0.07 2.38
CA ARG A 70 10.38 0.60 1.78
C ARG A 70 10.47 2.08 2.16
N THR A 71 9.42 2.65 2.72
CA THR A 71 9.37 4.08 3.09
C THR A 71 10.23 4.43 4.30
N ARG A 72 10.64 3.45 5.11
CA ARG A 72 11.40 3.65 6.36
C ARG A 72 12.64 4.52 6.18
N ASN A 73 13.41 4.25 5.13
CA ASN A 73 14.68 4.94 4.86
C ASN A 73 14.50 6.24 4.06
N ALA A 74 13.28 6.50 3.56
CA ALA A 74 12.95 7.67 2.77
C ALA A 74 12.30 8.80 3.59
N VAL A 75 12.07 8.59 4.90
CA VAL A 75 11.58 9.64 5.80
C VAL A 75 12.75 10.49 6.29
N ARG A 76 12.67 11.81 6.05
CA ARG A 76 13.63 12.79 6.57
C ARG A 76 12.89 13.85 7.37
N ARG A 77 13.30 14.06 8.62
CA ARG A 77 12.72 15.08 9.53
C ARG A 77 11.19 14.99 9.64
N GLY A 78 10.63 13.78 9.64
CA GLY A 78 9.18 13.55 9.73
C GLY A 78 8.42 13.69 8.41
N THR A 79 9.09 13.84 7.27
CA THR A 79 8.47 13.93 5.94
C THR A 79 8.96 12.82 5.02
N LEU A 80 8.03 12.12 4.37
CA LEU A 80 8.34 11.10 3.37
C LEU A 80 8.80 11.74 2.05
N GLN A 81 9.99 11.37 1.57
CA GLN A 81 10.58 11.90 0.34
C GLN A 81 10.22 11.01 -0.87
N LEU A 82 9.08 11.29 -1.50
CA LEU A 82 8.58 10.48 -2.63
C LEU A 82 9.47 10.54 -3.89
N GLY A 83 10.21 11.63 -4.09
CA GLY A 83 11.15 11.77 -5.22
C GLY A 83 12.27 10.73 -5.23
N SER A 84 12.48 9.99 -4.14
CA SER A 84 13.44 8.87 -4.10
C SER A 84 12.91 7.58 -4.73
N PHE A 85 11.58 7.46 -4.93
CA PHE A 85 10.94 6.29 -5.53
C PHE A 85 10.50 6.55 -6.98
N PHE A 86 10.11 7.79 -7.26
CA PHE A 86 9.44 8.16 -8.50
C PHE A 86 10.30 9.13 -9.30
N ILE A 87 11.39 8.64 -9.89
CA ILE A 87 12.27 9.45 -10.75
C ILE A 87 11.61 9.54 -12.14
N PRO A 88 11.35 10.73 -12.70
CA PRO A 88 10.61 10.89 -13.96
C PRO A 88 11.13 10.05 -15.13
N GLN A 89 12.44 9.75 -15.17
CA GLN A 89 13.09 8.92 -16.20
C GLN A 89 12.68 7.44 -16.10
N ASP A 90 12.41 6.94 -14.89
CA ASP A 90 11.96 5.57 -14.65
C ASP A 90 10.43 5.41 -14.81
N MET A 91 9.73 6.54 -14.91
CA MET A 91 8.28 6.62 -15.02
C MET A 91 7.79 6.74 -16.46
N VAL A 92 8.67 6.65 -17.46
CA VAL A 92 8.33 6.84 -18.89
C VAL A 92 7.19 5.92 -19.37
N ALA A 93 7.00 4.77 -18.71
CA ALA A 93 5.91 3.85 -19.00
C ALA A 93 4.54 4.26 -18.41
N HIS A 94 4.47 5.23 -17.51
CA HIS A 94 3.24 5.60 -16.79
C HIS A 94 3.02 7.12 -16.77
N PRO A 95 1.89 7.62 -17.28
CA PRO A 95 1.59 9.04 -17.23
C PRO A 95 1.64 9.60 -15.80
N PRO A 96 2.33 10.73 -15.55
CA PRO A 96 2.50 11.29 -14.20
C PRO A 96 1.18 11.47 -13.43
N HIS A 97 0.12 11.91 -14.10
CA HIS A 97 -1.18 12.14 -13.49
C HIS A 97 -1.82 10.85 -12.91
N ILE A 98 -1.64 9.70 -13.56
CA ILE A 98 -2.18 8.42 -13.08
C ILE A 98 -1.46 7.98 -11.80
N ILE A 99 -0.15 8.17 -11.75
CA ILE A 99 0.64 7.83 -10.56
C ILE A 99 0.28 8.76 -9.41
N HIS A 100 0.06 10.05 -9.67
CA HIS A 100 -0.43 10.98 -8.67
C HIS A 100 -1.79 10.54 -8.09
N GLN A 101 -2.72 10.12 -8.95
CA GLN A 101 -4.03 9.61 -8.52
C GLN A 101 -3.90 8.34 -7.66
N ALA A 102 -3.04 7.39 -8.03
CA ALA A 102 -2.80 6.17 -7.26
C ALA A 102 -2.17 6.48 -5.89
N LEU A 103 -1.20 7.40 -5.82
CA LEU A 103 -0.59 7.83 -4.57
C LEU A 103 -1.60 8.56 -3.67
N HIS A 104 -2.43 9.42 -4.25
CA HIS A 104 -3.50 10.11 -3.53
C HIS A 104 -4.47 9.10 -2.91
N PHE A 105 -4.98 8.17 -3.72
CA PHE A 105 -5.85 7.09 -3.28
C PHE A 105 -5.22 6.29 -2.13
N LEU A 106 -3.96 5.84 -2.29
CA LEU A 106 -3.25 5.07 -1.27
C LEU A 106 -3.09 5.85 0.05
N PHE A 107 -2.57 7.09 -0.01
CA PHE A 107 -2.28 7.85 1.21
C PHE A 107 -3.53 8.35 1.90
N ARG A 108 -4.62 8.60 1.15
CA ARG A 108 -5.93 8.89 1.72
C ARG A 108 -6.42 7.72 2.60
N HIS A 109 -6.40 6.50 2.06
CA HIS A 109 -6.83 5.32 2.81
C HIS A 109 -5.90 5.00 4.00
N LEU A 110 -4.59 5.19 3.87
CA LEU A 110 -3.66 5.00 5.00
C LEU A 110 -3.82 6.06 6.09
N GLN A 111 -4.17 7.30 5.72
CA GLN A 111 -4.51 8.35 6.67
C GLN A 111 -5.79 8.00 7.44
N ASP A 112 -6.83 7.53 6.74
CA ASP A 112 -8.08 7.12 7.37
C ASP A 112 -7.88 5.89 8.26
N TYR A 113 -7.14 4.88 7.80
CA TYR A 113 -6.75 3.72 8.60
C TYR A 113 -5.95 4.11 9.86
N SER A 114 -5.10 5.13 9.78
CA SER A 114 -4.37 5.66 10.95
C SER A 114 -5.31 6.18 12.05
N ARG A 115 -6.52 6.62 11.68
CA ARG A 115 -7.54 7.16 12.58
C ARG A 115 -8.52 6.10 13.05
N THR A 116 -9.01 5.27 12.13
CA THR A 116 -10.14 4.35 12.35
C THR A 116 -9.72 2.93 12.69
N ARG A 117 -8.50 2.52 12.28
CA ARG A 117 -8.04 1.12 12.32
C ARG A 117 -8.86 0.15 11.46
N VAL A 118 -9.68 0.69 10.56
CA VAL A 118 -10.41 -0.05 9.54
C VAL A 118 -9.90 0.44 8.20
N ILE A 119 -9.51 -0.50 7.33
CA ILE A 119 -9.12 -0.22 5.96
C ILE A 119 -10.21 -0.84 5.08
N ASP A 120 -10.74 -0.02 4.19
CA ASP A 120 -11.62 -0.40 3.09
C ASP A 120 -11.19 0.51 1.95
N MET A 121 -10.45 -0.05 0.99
CA MET A 121 -9.91 0.70 -0.14
C MET A 121 -10.88 0.71 -1.33
N PHE A 122 -11.65 -0.37 -1.50
CA PHE A 122 -12.32 -0.65 -2.77
C PHE A 122 -13.84 -0.81 -2.64
N GLY A 123 -14.45 -0.70 -1.46
CA GLY A 123 -15.91 -0.79 -1.32
C GLY A 123 -16.66 0.24 -2.18
N ALA A 124 -16.13 1.45 -2.32
CA ALA A 124 -16.69 2.44 -3.25
C ALA A 124 -16.51 2.04 -4.73
N ALA A 125 -15.40 1.38 -5.07
CA ALA A 125 -15.13 0.89 -6.42
C ALA A 125 -16.08 -0.22 -6.82
N GLU A 126 -16.36 -1.15 -5.90
CA GLU A 126 -17.31 -2.25 -6.10
C GLU A 126 -18.72 -1.72 -6.39
N LEU A 127 -19.18 -0.76 -5.59
CA LEU A 127 -20.47 -0.10 -5.82
C LEU A 127 -20.50 0.67 -7.15
N GLU A 128 -19.42 1.39 -7.49
CA GLU A 128 -19.34 2.07 -8.79
C GLU A 128 -19.44 1.07 -9.95
N ILE A 129 -18.74 -0.07 -9.92
CA ILE A 129 -18.81 -1.05 -11.01
C ILE A 129 -20.18 -1.72 -11.10
N GLU A 130 -20.83 -1.98 -9.96
CA GLU A 130 -22.16 -2.61 -9.92
C GLU A 130 -23.27 -1.66 -10.42
N ASP A 131 -23.21 -0.38 -10.01
CA ASP A 131 -24.27 0.60 -10.25
C ASP A 131 -24.05 1.49 -11.50
N ASP A 132 -22.86 1.50 -12.13
CA ASP A 132 -22.58 2.39 -13.27
C ASP A 132 -23.37 1.96 -14.54
N PRO A 133 -24.17 2.87 -15.13
CA PRO A 133 -24.89 2.60 -16.39
C PRO A 133 -23.96 2.20 -17.55
N SER A 134 -22.69 2.61 -17.48
CA SER A 134 -21.60 2.23 -18.36
C SER A 134 -20.56 1.42 -17.59
N ARG A 135 -20.96 0.23 -17.14
CA ARG A 135 -20.10 -0.75 -16.46
C ARG A 135 -18.74 -0.94 -17.14
N ASP A 136 -18.71 -0.95 -18.48
CA ASP A 136 -17.49 -1.06 -19.26
C ASP A 136 -16.48 0.06 -18.96
N PHE A 137 -16.95 1.31 -18.94
CA PHE A 137 -16.13 2.46 -18.59
C PHE A 137 -15.62 2.38 -17.13
N ALA A 138 -16.49 1.97 -16.20
CA ALA A 138 -16.11 1.81 -14.79
C ALA A 138 -15.03 0.74 -14.60
N VAL A 139 -15.17 -0.42 -15.25
CA VAL A 139 -14.18 -1.51 -15.21
C VAL A 139 -12.85 -1.06 -15.78
N HIS A 140 -12.84 -0.43 -16.96
CA HIS A 140 -11.60 0.09 -17.56
C HIS A 140 -10.90 1.12 -16.67
N ARG A 141 -11.67 2.02 -16.05
CA ARG A 141 -11.15 3.02 -15.13
C ARG A 141 -10.49 2.37 -13.90
N TRP A 142 -11.17 1.40 -13.28
CA TRP A 142 -10.66 0.72 -12.10
C TRP A 142 -9.51 -0.26 -12.42
N ALA A 143 -9.48 -0.85 -13.62
CA ALA A 143 -8.33 -1.59 -14.13
C ALA A 143 -7.10 -0.69 -14.27
N GLY A 144 -7.27 0.50 -14.84
CA GLY A 144 -6.19 1.50 -14.93
C GLY A 144 -5.69 1.96 -13.56
N MET A 145 -6.61 2.21 -12.61
CA MET A 145 -6.26 2.55 -11.23
C MET A 145 -5.52 1.39 -10.52
N MET A 146 -6.00 0.16 -10.66
CA MET A 146 -5.38 -1.02 -10.07
C MET A 146 -3.98 -1.26 -10.61
N HIS A 147 -3.80 -1.15 -11.92
CA HIS A 147 -2.49 -1.22 -12.56
C HIS A 147 -1.54 -0.15 -11.99
N ALA A 148 -1.99 1.10 -11.88
CA ALA A 148 -1.20 2.18 -11.30
C ALA A 148 -0.86 1.95 -9.82
N LEU A 149 -1.79 1.42 -9.04
CA LEU A 149 -1.55 1.02 -7.66
C LEU A 149 -0.46 -0.06 -7.57
N CYS A 150 -0.50 -1.06 -8.46
CA CYS A 150 0.53 -2.08 -8.53
C CYS A 150 1.92 -1.49 -8.83
N VAL A 151 1.98 -0.50 -9.73
CA VAL A 151 3.23 0.21 -10.05
C VAL A 151 3.77 0.97 -8.83
N VAL A 152 2.95 1.76 -8.14
CA VAL A 152 3.42 2.56 -7.00
C VAL A 152 3.78 1.72 -5.79
N LEU A 153 3.17 0.54 -5.65
CA LEU A 153 3.42 -0.41 -4.57
C LEU A 153 4.47 -1.47 -4.91
N ASP A 154 5.04 -1.46 -6.13
CA ASP A 154 6.00 -2.47 -6.59
C ASP A 154 7.12 -2.69 -5.55
N ASN A 155 7.40 -3.96 -5.26
CA ASN A 155 8.34 -4.31 -4.19
C ASN A 155 9.81 -4.07 -4.53
N ASP A 156 10.14 -3.85 -5.80
CA ASP A 156 11.51 -3.71 -6.29
C ASP A 156 11.81 -2.25 -6.67
N ARG A 157 10.83 -1.48 -7.15
CA ARG A 157 10.96 -0.05 -7.55
C ARG A 157 10.03 0.93 -6.82
N GLY A 158 8.88 0.49 -6.35
CA GLY A 158 7.89 1.32 -5.66
C GLY A 158 8.04 1.41 -4.13
N LEU A 159 6.95 1.73 -3.45
CA LEU A 159 6.87 1.91 -2.00
C LEU A 159 6.88 0.58 -1.21
N GLY A 160 6.68 -0.54 -1.92
CA GLY A 160 6.48 -1.86 -1.35
C GLY A 160 5.06 -2.09 -0.85
N CYS A 161 4.63 -3.35 -0.84
CA CYS A 161 3.30 -3.77 -0.42
C CYS A 161 3.39 -4.75 0.75
N SER A 162 2.67 -4.50 1.84
CA SER A 162 2.56 -5.44 2.96
C SER A 162 1.48 -6.48 2.71
N ASP A 163 1.54 -7.61 3.43
CA ASP A 163 0.49 -8.64 3.37
C ASP A 163 -0.91 -8.11 3.74
N MET A 164 -0.99 -7.03 4.54
CA MET A 164 -2.26 -6.38 4.87
C MET A 164 -2.82 -5.60 3.67
N LEU A 165 -2.00 -4.77 3.01
CA LEU A 165 -2.43 -4.06 1.81
C LEU A 165 -2.68 -5.01 0.64
N LEU A 166 -1.86 -6.06 0.53
CA LEU A 166 -2.00 -7.07 -0.48
C LEU A 166 -3.34 -7.81 -0.35
N ALA A 167 -3.82 -8.06 0.87
CA ALA A 167 -5.13 -8.68 1.08
C ALA A 167 -6.26 -7.79 0.53
N GLU A 168 -6.30 -6.51 0.90
CA GLU A 168 -7.29 -5.53 0.40
C GLU A 168 -7.27 -5.42 -1.13
N ILE A 169 -6.06 -5.40 -1.72
CA ILE A 169 -5.89 -5.35 -3.17
C ILE A 169 -6.35 -6.64 -3.81
N LEU A 170 -5.96 -7.79 -3.26
CA LEU A 170 -6.21 -9.10 -3.86
C LEU A 170 -7.69 -9.47 -3.85
N ASP A 171 -8.43 -9.08 -2.80
CA ASP A 171 -9.86 -9.30 -2.71
C ASP A 171 -10.61 -8.58 -3.84
N PHE A 172 -10.35 -7.29 -4.06
CA PHE A 172 -10.94 -6.55 -5.18
C PHE A 172 -10.40 -7.03 -6.54
N PHE A 173 -9.12 -7.37 -6.62
CA PHE A 173 -8.47 -7.84 -7.84
C PHE A 173 -9.06 -9.14 -8.38
N GLU A 174 -9.47 -10.08 -7.51
CA GLU A 174 -10.11 -11.33 -7.93
C GLU A 174 -11.42 -11.07 -8.70
N THR A 175 -12.19 -10.06 -8.30
CA THR A 175 -13.42 -9.65 -8.99
C THR A 175 -13.12 -8.85 -10.24
N LEU A 176 -12.24 -7.84 -10.13
CA LEU A 176 -11.90 -6.94 -11.23
C LEU A 176 -11.30 -7.68 -12.43
N ILE A 177 -10.42 -8.66 -12.21
CA ILE A 177 -9.77 -9.39 -13.29
C ILE A 177 -10.76 -10.22 -14.12
N HIS A 178 -11.82 -10.71 -13.46
CA HIS A 178 -12.90 -11.40 -14.15
C HIS A 178 -13.67 -10.46 -15.07
N ASP A 179 -13.96 -9.24 -14.59
CA ASP A 179 -14.67 -8.22 -15.37
C ASP A 179 -13.84 -7.68 -16.52
N VAL A 180 -12.54 -7.43 -16.30
CA VAL A 180 -11.60 -7.04 -17.36
C VAL A 180 -11.54 -8.12 -18.44
N HIS A 181 -11.41 -9.39 -18.05
CA HIS A 181 -11.45 -10.48 -19.02
C HIS A 181 -12.75 -10.49 -19.84
N ASN A 182 -13.90 -10.33 -19.18
CA ASN A 182 -15.19 -10.43 -19.85
C ASN A 182 -15.46 -9.27 -20.84
N LEU A 183 -14.82 -8.12 -20.65
CA LEU A 183 -15.06 -6.90 -21.43
C LEU A 183 -13.92 -6.57 -22.40
N GLY A 184 -12.68 -6.63 -21.94
CA GLY A 184 -11.46 -6.31 -22.70
C GLY A 184 -10.68 -7.53 -23.21
N GLY A 185 -11.02 -8.74 -22.72
CA GLY A 185 -10.38 -9.99 -23.13
C GLY A 185 -9.15 -10.37 -22.30
N TRP A 186 -8.54 -11.50 -22.68
CA TRP A 186 -7.44 -12.09 -21.92
C TRP A 186 -6.14 -11.30 -21.95
N ASP A 187 -5.84 -10.59 -23.04
CA ASP A 187 -4.60 -9.80 -23.16
C ASP A 187 -4.57 -8.68 -22.11
N GLU A 188 -5.68 -7.98 -21.91
CA GLU A 188 -5.78 -6.94 -20.88
C GLU A 188 -5.73 -7.51 -19.47
N ALA A 189 -6.39 -8.65 -19.24
CA ALA A 189 -6.33 -9.36 -17.97
C ALA A 189 -4.88 -9.82 -17.65
N ALA A 190 -4.12 -10.27 -18.66
CA ALA A 190 -2.73 -10.67 -18.52
C ALA A 190 -1.82 -9.47 -18.17
N ILE A 191 -1.97 -8.32 -18.84
CA ILE A 191 -1.24 -7.09 -18.51
C ILE A 191 -1.48 -6.68 -17.06
N LEU A 192 -2.74 -6.72 -16.62
CA LEU A 192 -3.11 -6.39 -15.25
C LEU A 192 -2.52 -7.40 -14.24
N PHE A 193 -2.52 -8.68 -14.57
CA PHE A 193 -1.89 -9.74 -13.76
C PHE A 193 -0.37 -9.58 -13.64
N GLU A 194 0.31 -9.20 -14.71
CA GLU A 194 1.75 -8.93 -14.69
C GLU A 194 2.11 -7.72 -13.82
N ALA A 195 1.29 -6.67 -13.84
CA ALA A 195 1.46 -5.53 -12.93
C ALA A 195 1.29 -5.97 -11.48
N PHE A 196 0.24 -6.75 -11.18
CA PHE A 196 0.00 -7.31 -9.86
C PHE A 196 1.17 -8.18 -9.35
N ALA A 197 1.87 -8.90 -10.25
CA ALA A 197 3.05 -9.66 -9.87
C ALA A 197 4.18 -8.82 -9.24
N GLY A 198 4.25 -7.52 -9.53
CA GLY A 198 5.20 -6.59 -8.91
C GLY A 198 4.98 -6.39 -7.40
N ILE A 199 3.71 -6.38 -6.97
CA ILE A 199 3.33 -6.20 -5.56
C ILE A 199 3.25 -7.51 -4.78
N PHE A 200 3.27 -8.64 -5.47
CA PHE A 200 3.13 -9.95 -4.85
C PHE A 200 4.45 -10.41 -4.18
N ARG A 201 4.45 -10.40 -2.85
CA ARG A 201 5.51 -10.99 -2.00
C ARG A 201 4.91 -11.54 -0.70
N PRO A 202 3.87 -12.39 -0.73
CA PRO A 202 3.21 -12.76 0.50
C PRO A 202 4.07 -13.70 1.33
N THR A 203 4.12 -13.42 2.62
CA THR A 203 4.61 -14.39 3.61
C THR A 203 3.52 -15.40 3.97
N ARG A 204 2.26 -15.00 3.75
CA ARG A 204 1.03 -15.76 4.00
C ARG A 204 0.71 -16.82 2.93
N THR A 205 0.27 -18.00 3.37
CA THR A 205 -0.12 -19.11 2.48
C THR A 205 -1.49 -18.91 1.84
N ASP A 206 -2.43 -18.31 2.55
CA ASP A 206 -3.79 -18.04 2.06
C ASP A 206 -3.80 -17.09 0.84
N LEU A 207 -3.01 -16.02 0.85
CA LEU A 207 -2.85 -15.11 -0.29
C LEU A 207 -2.25 -15.83 -1.52
N ARG A 208 -1.32 -16.79 -1.30
CA ARG A 208 -0.80 -17.64 -2.40
C ARG A 208 -1.88 -18.53 -2.99
N HIS A 209 -2.75 -19.10 -2.16
CA HIS A 209 -3.86 -19.90 -2.66
C HIS A 209 -4.85 -19.07 -3.48
N GLN A 210 -5.16 -17.84 -3.06
CA GLN A 210 -6.04 -16.95 -3.81
C GLN A 210 -5.46 -16.56 -5.17
N VAL A 211 -4.18 -16.22 -5.24
CA VAL A 211 -3.52 -15.98 -6.53
C VAL A 211 -3.53 -17.22 -7.43
N ARG A 212 -3.32 -18.42 -6.88
CA ARG A 212 -3.47 -19.66 -7.66
C ARG A 212 -4.89 -19.87 -8.17
N ARG A 213 -5.92 -19.52 -7.38
CA ARG A 213 -7.32 -19.58 -7.84
C ARG A 213 -7.56 -18.66 -9.02
N ILE A 214 -7.06 -17.42 -8.95
CA ILE A 214 -7.15 -16.47 -10.06
C ILE A 214 -6.42 -17.01 -11.29
N TRP A 215 -5.17 -17.44 -11.11
CA TRP A 215 -4.35 -18.01 -12.18
C TRP A 215 -5.02 -19.19 -12.87
N ASN A 216 -5.58 -20.13 -12.11
CA ASN A 216 -6.22 -21.32 -12.66
C ASN A 216 -7.50 -21.02 -13.47
N ARG A 217 -8.04 -19.80 -13.42
CA ARG A 217 -9.16 -19.37 -14.26
C ARG A 217 -8.70 -18.85 -15.62
N PHE A 218 -7.42 -18.54 -15.80
CA PHE A 218 -6.89 -18.07 -17.08
C PHE A 218 -7.00 -19.16 -18.14
N ASP A 219 -7.27 -18.76 -19.38
CA ASP A 219 -7.20 -19.67 -20.51
C ASP A 219 -5.78 -20.30 -20.62
N PRO A 220 -5.66 -21.62 -20.90
CA PRO A 220 -4.36 -22.29 -20.97
C PRO A 220 -3.37 -21.65 -21.95
N GLU A 221 -3.81 -21.12 -23.09
CA GLU A 221 -2.92 -20.48 -24.07
C GLU A 221 -2.34 -19.18 -23.51
N VAL A 222 -3.15 -18.44 -22.77
CA VAL A 222 -2.73 -17.20 -22.08
C VAL A 222 -1.80 -17.53 -20.92
N GLN A 223 -2.09 -18.60 -20.17
CA GLN A 223 -1.19 -19.09 -19.12
C GLN A 223 0.18 -19.45 -19.71
N ASP A 224 0.23 -20.16 -20.82
CA ASP A 224 1.48 -20.53 -21.49
C ASP A 224 2.26 -19.32 -21.99
N GLN A 225 1.57 -18.31 -22.54
CA GLN A 225 2.18 -17.06 -22.97
C GLN A 225 2.81 -16.31 -21.78
N VAL A 226 2.03 -16.07 -20.72
CA VAL A 226 2.49 -15.36 -19.51
C VAL A 226 3.62 -16.13 -18.81
N LEU A 227 3.53 -17.47 -18.73
CA LEU A 227 4.63 -18.30 -18.20
C LEU A 227 5.87 -18.22 -19.09
N GLY A 228 5.71 -18.18 -20.41
CA GLY A 228 6.79 -17.98 -21.37
C GLY A 228 7.53 -16.66 -21.12
N ASP A 229 6.79 -15.57 -20.93
CA ASP A 229 7.37 -14.25 -20.65
C ASP A 229 8.01 -14.18 -19.26
N MET A 230 7.39 -14.77 -18.25
CA MET A 230 8.01 -14.92 -16.93
C MET A 230 9.33 -15.70 -17.00
N ARG A 231 9.37 -16.83 -17.73
CA ARG A 231 10.58 -17.65 -17.92
C ARG A 231 11.70 -16.89 -18.62
N ARG A 232 11.38 -16.10 -19.65
CA ARG A 232 12.36 -15.23 -20.33
C ARG A 232 12.91 -14.14 -19.43
N ALA A 233 12.09 -13.67 -18.47
CA ALA A 233 12.47 -12.65 -17.51
C ALA A 233 13.16 -13.20 -16.25
N LEU A 234 13.31 -14.53 -16.10
CA LEU A 234 14.05 -15.12 -15.00
C LEU A 234 15.55 -14.75 -15.14
N PRO A 235 16.17 -14.19 -14.09
CA PRO A 235 17.58 -13.86 -14.16
C PRO A 235 18.42 -15.14 -14.27
N VAL A 236 19.46 -15.09 -15.11
CA VAL A 236 20.47 -16.15 -15.22
C VAL A 236 21.24 -16.33 -13.90
N GLU A 237 21.25 -15.29 -13.05
CA GLU A 237 21.96 -15.24 -11.78
C GLU A 237 21.00 -14.91 -10.63
N GLY A 238 20.51 -15.94 -9.91
CA GLY A 238 20.18 -15.99 -8.47
C GLY A 238 19.36 -14.89 -7.77
N VAL A 239 18.92 -13.82 -8.42
CA VAL A 239 18.17 -12.71 -7.82
C VAL A 239 16.67 -13.00 -7.92
N ASP A 240 15.96 -13.05 -6.79
CA ASP A 240 14.49 -13.26 -6.73
C ASP A 240 13.72 -12.05 -7.30
N GLY A 241 13.72 -11.87 -8.63
CA GLY A 241 12.95 -10.84 -9.34
C GLY A 241 11.44 -11.11 -9.33
N LYS A 242 10.62 -10.11 -9.71
CA LYS A 242 9.14 -10.22 -9.72
C LYS A 242 8.61 -11.47 -10.44
N ALA A 243 9.17 -11.79 -11.62
CA ALA A 243 8.78 -12.96 -12.41
C ALA A 243 9.03 -14.26 -11.65
N HIS A 244 10.19 -14.36 -10.99
CA HIS A 244 10.57 -15.54 -10.23
C HIS A 244 9.72 -15.76 -8.97
N ARG A 245 9.38 -14.67 -8.26
CA ARG A 245 8.47 -14.74 -7.10
C ARG A 245 7.08 -15.23 -7.51
N MET A 246 6.55 -14.70 -8.61
CA MET A 246 5.24 -15.12 -9.12
C MET A 246 5.28 -16.55 -9.64
N TYR A 247 6.29 -16.92 -10.43
CA TYR A 247 6.49 -18.28 -10.94
C TYR A 247 6.45 -19.34 -9.83
N ARG A 248 7.25 -19.14 -8.76
CA ARG A 248 7.23 -20.01 -7.57
C ARG A 248 5.87 -20.01 -6.85
N ALA A 249 5.22 -18.85 -6.79
CA ALA A 249 3.93 -18.73 -6.12
C ALA A 249 2.85 -19.54 -6.83
N LEU A 250 2.88 -19.58 -8.16
CA LEU A 250 1.98 -20.38 -8.99
C LEU A 250 2.26 -21.88 -8.89
N GLY A 251 3.45 -22.26 -8.41
CA GLY A 251 3.82 -23.66 -8.16
C GLY A 251 4.73 -24.26 -9.22
N TYR A 252 5.43 -23.41 -9.97
CA TYR A 252 6.40 -23.81 -10.98
C TYR A 252 7.85 -23.59 -10.53
#